data_AF-A0A7X1L512-F1
#
_entry.id   AF-A0A7X1L512-F1
#
_cell.length_a   1.000
_cell.length_b   1.000
_cell.length_c   1.000
_cell.angle_alpha   90.00
_cell.angle_beta   90.00
_cell.angle_gamma   90.00
#
_symmetry.space_group_name_H-M   'P 1'
#
loop_
_entity.id
_entity.type
_entity.pdbx_description
1 polymer ?
#
loop_
_entity_poly.entity_id
_entity_poly.type
_entity_poly.pdbx_seq_one_letter_code
_entity_poly.pdbx_strand_id
1 'polypeptide(L)'
;MKMFKLIPALILIGIIVTGCSTDKSWRTASRESAGIAPDPAATHEAVLHVYGADAWGWRGWFAVHTWIAAKRTGETAYTVYDVVGWRSRYGQPVVRIVQDIPDRYWYGAKPEVLQKLRGPGVDEVIDAVDRAARAYPWKTTYKLFPGPNSNTFTAWIAKQVPELELDLPFSAIGSGYVN
;
A
#
# COMPACT_ATOMS: atom_id res chain seq x y z
N MET A 1 -27.62 2.22 -40.23
CA MET A 1 -28.29 2.66 -38.99
C MET A 1 -27.73 2.08 -37.67
N LYS A 2 -26.55 1.42 -37.63
CA LYS A 2 -25.96 0.90 -36.37
C LYS A 2 -25.19 1.95 -35.54
N MET A 3 -24.66 3.01 -36.17
CA MET A 3 -23.89 4.07 -35.49
C MET A 3 -24.70 4.91 -34.50
N PHE A 4 -26.01 5.08 -34.72
CA PHE A 4 -26.85 5.92 -33.85
C PHE A 4 -27.14 5.30 -32.47
N LYS A 5 -26.92 3.98 -32.29
CA LYS A 5 -27.06 3.30 -30.99
C LYS A 5 -25.75 3.23 -30.19
N LEU A 6 -24.60 3.45 -30.82
CA LEU A 6 -23.27 3.41 -30.18
C LEU A 6 -22.96 4.70 -29.41
N ILE A 7 -23.44 5.85 -29.92
CA ILE A 7 -23.25 7.16 -29.31
C ILE A 7 -23.92 7.26 -27.93
N PRO A 8 -25.20 6.89 -27.74
CA PRO A 8 -25.81 6.91 -26.41
C PRO A 8 -25.19 5.89 -25.44
N ALA A 9 -24.67 4.75 -25.93
CA ALA A 9 -23.96 3.78 -25.10
C ALA A 9 -22.60 4.30 -24.61
N LEU A 10 -21.84 4.99 -25.47
CA LEU A 10 -20.59 5.67 -25.11
C LEU A 10 -20.81 6.85 -24.15
N ILE A 11 -21.92 7.60 -24.33
CA ILE A 11 -22.31 8.67 -23.40
C ILE A 11 -22.74 8.09 -22.05
N LEU A 12 -23.48 6.98 -22.03
CA LEU A 12 -23.88 6.32 -20.79
C LEU A 12 -22.67 5.73 -20.04
N ILE A 13 -21.71 5.12 -20.76
CA ILE A 13 -20.41 4.72 -20.20
C ILE A 13 -19.65 5.95 -19.67
N GLY A 14 -19.62 7.05 -20.42
CA GLY A 14 -18.99 8.30 -20.00
C GLY A 14 -19.62 8.91 -18.73
N ILE A 15 -20.95 8.81 -18.57
CA ILE A 15 -21.70 9.29 -17.39
C ILE A 15 -21.50 8.36 -16.19
N ILE A 16 -21.44 7.03 -16.39
CA ILE A 16 -21.14 6.07 -15.32
C ILE A 16 -19.69 6.26 -14.83
N VAL A 17 -18.74 6.51 -15.74
CA VAL A 17 -17.32 6.72 -15.40
C VAL A 17 -17.08 8.08 -14.73
N THR A 18 -17.85 9.12 -15.07
CA THR A 18 -17.76 10.43 -14.40
C THR A 18 -18.55 10.49 -13.08
N GLY A 19 -19.68 9.78 -12.97
CA GLY A 19 -20.53 9.75 -11.77
C GLY A 19 -19.94 9.06 -10.53
N CYS A 20 -18.85 8.31 -10.68
CA CYS A 20 -18.11 7.70 -9.57
C CYS A 20 -16.84 8.48 -9.17
N SER A 21 -16.62 9.66 -9.75
CA SER A 21 -15.62 10.59 -9.23
C SER A 21 -16.23 11.32 -8.05
N THR A 22 -16.21 10.72 -6.85
CA THR A 22 -16.49 11.52 -5.66
C THR A 22 -15.54 12.72 -5.68
N ASP A 23 -16.07 13.94 -5.62
CA ASP A 23 -15.38 15.24 -5.52
C ASP A 23 -14.48 15.39 -4.27
N LYS A 24 -13.82 14.30 -3.86
CA LYS A 24 -12.91 14.28 -2.74
C LYS A 24 -11.53 14.60 -3.29
N SER A 25 -11.03 15.78 -2.94
CA SER A 25 -9.62 16.09 -3.14
C SER A 25 -8.78 15.09 -2.37
N TRP A 26 -7.67 14.61 -2.95
CA TRP A 26 -6.72 13.75 -2.23
C TRP A 26 -6.22 14.41 -0.93
N ARG A 27 -6.28 15.75 -0.87
CA ARG A 27 -5.91 16.56 0.30
C ARG A 27 -6.86 16.35 1.47
N THR A 28 -8.15 16.13 1.22
CA THR A 28 -9.18 15.96 2.26
C THR A 28 -9.63 14.50 2.44
N ALA A 29 -9.14 13.58 1.61
CA ALA A 29 -9.42 12.16 1.75
C ALA A 29 -8.90 11.61 3.10
N SER A 30 -9.68 10.74 3.75
CA SER A 30 -9.35 10.23 5.07
C SER A 30 -8.03 9.48 5.08
N ARG A 31 -7.27 9.68 6.17
CA ARG A 31 -6.06 8.96 6.56
C ARG A 31 -6.16 8.51 8.03
N GLU A 32 -7.38 8.49 8.57
CA GLU A 32 -7.65 7.99 9.92
C GLU A 32 -7.32 6.50 9.99
N SER A 33 -7.13 5.96 11.19
CA SER A 33 -6.98 4.52 11.39
C SER A 33 -8.26 3.80 11.01
N ALA A 34 -8.13 2.61 10.42
CA ALA A 34 -9.25 1.71 10.16
C ALA A 34 -9.64 0.85 11.38
N GLY A 35 -8.90 0.93 12.50
CA GLY A 35 -9.15 0.16 13.73
C GLY A 35 -8.86 -1.34 13.60
N ILE A 36 -8.01 -1.73 12.67
CA ILE A 36 -7.60 -3.10 12.36
C ILE A 36 -6.38 -3.50 13.17
N ALA A 37 -5.38 -2.61 13.29
CA ALA A 37 -4.16 -2.91 14.01
C ALA A 37 -4.41 -2.96 15.53
N PRO A 38 -3.80 -3.91 16.26
CA PRO A 38 -3.84 -3.91 17.72
C PRO A 38 -3.31 -2.59 18.28
N ASP A 39 -3.95 -2.08 19.33
CA ASP A 39 -3.47 -0.90 20.06
C ASP A 39 -2.04 -1.16 20.56
N PRO A 40 -1.05 -0.36 20.12
CA PRO A 40 0.34 -0.60 20.49
C PRO A 40 0.61 -0.38 21.99
N ALA A 41 -0.20 0.41 22.69
CA ALA A 41 -0.06 0.61 24.14
C ALA A 41 -0.58 -0.59 24.94
N ALA A 42 -1.56 -1.32 24.42
CA ALA A 42 -2.14 -2.51 25.06
C ALA A 42 -1.52 -3.83 24.58
N THR A 43 -0.72 -3.80 23.52
CA THR A 43 -0.16 -5.01 22.87
C THR A 43 1.34 -5.08 23.09
N HIS A 44 1.79 -5.89 24.05
CA HIS A 44 3.22 -6.01 24.35
C HIS A 44 4.00 -6.73 23.25
N GLU A 45 3.48 -7.85 22.76
CA GLU A 45 4.12 -8.68 21.73
C GLU A 45 4.40 -7.93 20.41
N ALA A 46 5.35 -8.42 19.64
CA ALA A 46 5.62 -7.93 18.29
C ALA A 46 4.41 -8.15 17.34
N VAL A 47 4.20 -7.20 16.44
CA VAL A 47 3.13 -7.19 15.44
C VAL A 47 3.71 -6.71 14.12
N LEU A 48 3.52 -7.49 13.05
CA LEU A 48 3.82 -7.09 11.68
C LEU A 48 2.63 -7.41 10.79
N HIS A 49 2.06 -6.38 10.17
CA HIS A 49 0.98 -6.53 9.20
C HIS A 49 1.42 -5.96 7.84
N VAL A 50 1.01 -6.63 6.77
CA VAL A 50 1.05 -6.10 5.41
C VAL A 50 -0.36 -5.73 5.01
N TYR A 51 -0.54 -4.55 4.43
CA TYR A 51 -1.82 -4.03 4.03
C TYR A 51 -1.89 -3.78 2.53
N GLY A 52 -3.11 -3.83 1.99
CA GLY A 52 -3.47 -3.39 0.66
C GLY A 52 -4.75 -2.57 0.70
N ALA A 53 -4.84 -1.53 -0.11
CA ALA A 53 -6.06 -0.75 -0.28
C ALA A 53 -6.17 -0.27 -1.73
N ASP A 54 -7.39 -0.04 -2.22
CA ASP A 54 -7.62 0.50 -3.56
C ASP A 54 -6.79 1.77 -3.81
N ALA A 55 -6.10 1.80 -4.95
CA ALA A 55 -5.31 2.97 -5.33
C ALA A 55 -6.22 4.20 -5.53
N TRP A 56 -5.68 5.38 -5.29
CA TRP A 56 -6.46 6.62 -5.35
C TRP A 56 -7.05 6.91 -6.75
N GLY A 57 -8.34 7.29 -6.75
CA GLY A 57 -9.11 7.66 -7.94
C GLY A 57 -9.49 6.45 -8.79
N TRP A 58 -9.68 6.64 -10.10
CA TRP A 58 -10.08 5.58 -11.04
C TRP A 58 -9.15 4.35 -11.06
N ARG A 59 -7.90 4.52 -10.59
CA ARG A 59 -6.91 3.44 -10.50
C ARG A 59 -7.33 2.34 -9.53
N GLY A 60 -8.10 2.68 -8.49
CA GLY A 60 -8.57 1.75 -7.48
C GLY A 60 -9.47 0.65 -8.03
N TRP A 61 -10.03 0.82 -9.22
CA TRP A 61 -10.81 -0.23 -9.89
C TRP A 61 -9.95 -1.41 -10.36
N PHE A 62 -8.64 -1.24 -10.45
CA PHE A 62 -7.73 -2.22 -11.05
C PHE A 62 -6.50 -2.52 -10.19
N ALA A 63 -6.08 -1.55 -9.38
CA ALA A 63 -4.80 -1.60 -8.68
C ALA A 63 -4.94 -1.25 -7.20
N VAL A 64 -4.19 -1.96 -6.37
CA VAL A 64 -4.02 -1.63 -4.95
C VAL A 64 -2.70 -0.91 -4.69
N HIS A 65 -2.66 -0.14 -3.61
CA HIS A 65 -1.45 0.32 -2.96
C HIS A 65 -1.16 -0.58 -1.76
N THR A 66 0.08 -1.04 -1.62
CA THR A 66 0.50 -1.94 -0.53
C THR A 66 1.59 -1.31 0.33
N TRP A 67 1.60 -1.64 1.62
CA TRP A 67 2.59 -1.19 2.59
C TRP A 67 2.73 -2.19 3.75
N ILE A 68 3.77 -2.02 4.56
CA ILE A 68 4.01 -2.84 5.76
C ILE A 68 3.99 -1.94 6.98
N ALA A 69 3.39 -2.40 8.08
CA ALA A 69 3.51 -1.77 9.38
C ALA A 69 4.01 -2.78 10.41
N ALA A 70 4.99 -2.39 11.20
CA ALA A 70 5.62 -3.23 12.20
C ALA A 70 5.77 -2.49 13.53
N LYS A 71 5.59 -3.23 14.62
CA LYS A 71 5.79 -2.81 15.99
C LYS A 71 6.55 -3.94 16.68
N ARG A 72 7.72 -3.66 17.24
CA ARG A 72 8.50 -4.65 17.99
C ARG A 72 7.87 -4.95 19.34
N THR A 73 8.34 -6.02 19.98
CA THR A 73 7.98 -6.33 21.36
C THR A 73 8.34 -5.14 22.27
N GLY A 74 7.36 -4.66 23.02
CA GLY A 74 7.51 -3.52 23.95
C GLY A 74 7.45 -2.12 23.31
N GLU A 75 7.45 -2.00 21.97
CA GLU A 75 7.27 -0.71 21.33
C GLU A 75 5.82 -0.21 21.45
N THR A 76 5.66 1.10 21.62
CA THR A 76 4.37 1.80 21.79
C THR A 76 3.88 2.51 20.52
N ALA A 77 4.57 2.33 19.40
CA ALA A 77 4.21 2.90 18.11
C ALA A 77 4.58 1.95 16.97
N TYR A 78 3.85 2.03 15.86
CA TYR A 78 4.18 1.30 14.65
C TYR A 78 5.12 2.12 13.77
N THR A 79 6.08 1.44 13.14
CA THR A 79 6.84 1.93 12.00
C THR A 79 6.16 1.46 10.71
N VAL A 80 5.85 2.40 9.83
CA VAL A 80 5.25 2.15 8.51
C VAL A 80 6.32 2.27 7.42
N TYR A 81 6.37 1.25 6.57
CA TYR A 81 7.24 1.12 5.41
C TYR A 81 6.39 1.20 4.14
N ASP A 82 6.55 2.27 3.37
CA ASP A 82 5.82 2.45 2.11
C ASP A 82 6.64 3.13 1.01
N VAL A 83 6.16 3.02 -0.23
CA VAL A 83 6.68 3.76 -1.38
C VAL A 83 5.59 4.64 -1.96
N VAL A 84 5.84 5.95 -1.97
CA VAL A 84 4.83 6.94 -2.31
C VAL A 84 5.31 7.85 -3.44
N GLY A 85 4.70 7.69 -4.61
CA GLY A 85 5.19 8.29 -5.86
C GLY A 85 5.17 9.81 -5.94
N TRP A 86 4.26 10.53 -5.25
CA TRP A 86 4.29 12.01 -5.30
C TRP A 86 5.50 12.62 -4.60
N ARG A 87 6.21 11.87 -3.74
CA ARG A 87 7.39 12.37 -3.02
C ARG A 87 8.53 12.73 -3.98
N SER A 88 8.69 11.99 -5.07
CA SER A 88 9.71 12.28 -6.10
C SER A 88 9.49 13.63 -6.78
N ARG A 89 8.24 14.09 -6.90
CA ARG A 89 7.90 15.42 -7.45
C ARG A 89 8.45 16.57 -6.59
N TYR A 90 8.76 16.29 -5.33
CA TYR A 90 9.34 17.23 -4.37
C TYR A 90 10.82 16.94 -4.09
N GLY A 91 11.49 16.13 -4.93
CA GLY A 91 12.90 15.78 -4.76
C GLY A 91 13.20 14.87 -3.57
N GLN A 92 12.18 14.25 -2.97
CA GLN A 92 12.33 13.36 -1.82
C GLN A 92 12.43 11.89 -2.26
N PRO A 93 13.13 11.03 -1.48
CA PRO A 93 13.04 9.58 -1.65
C PRO A 93 11.59 9.11 -1.62
N VAL A 94 11.25 8.21 -2.55
CA VAL A 94 9.90 7.65 -2.66
C VAL A 94 9.63 6.63 -1.55
N VAL A 95 10.67 5.96 -1.07
CA VAL A 95 10.61 5.13 0.14
C VAL A 95 10.43 6.02 1.36
N ARG A 96 9.55 5.60 2.24
CA ARG A 96 9.27 6.26 3.51
C ARG A 96 9.18 5.19 4.60
N ILE A 97 9.95 5.42 5.66
CA ILE A 97 10.06 4.57 6.84
C ILE A 97 9.90 5.52 8.03
N VAL A 98 8.72 5.55 8.64
CA VAL A 98 8.36 6.53 9.67
C VAL A 98 7.43 5.93 10.70
N GLN A 99 7.42 6.46 11.92
CA GLN A 99 6.35 6.16 12.87
C GLN A 99 5.05 6.80 12.39
N ASP A 100 3.99 6.00 12.22
CA ASP A 100 2.70 6.47 11.71
C ASP A 100 1.57 5.47 12.04
N ILE A 101 0.33 5.84 11.71
CA ILE A 101 -0.85 4.99 11.81
C ILE A 101 -0.68 3.77 10.87
N PRO A 102 -0.69 2.53 11.40
CA PRO A 102 -0.37 1.33 10.65
C PRO A 102 -1.39 0.99 9.56
N ASP A 103 -2.66 1.21 9.83
CA ASP A 103 -3.82 0.77 9.05
C ASP A 103 -4.65 1.98 8.58
N ARG A 104 -3.97 3.09 8.29
CA ARG A 104 -4.65 4.30 7.83
C ARG A 104 -5.42 4.02 6.54
N TYR A 105 -6.57 4.68 6.39
CA TYR A 105 -7.24 4.76 5.08
C TYR A 105 -6.24 5.25 4.03
N TRP A 106 -6.13 4.52 2.91
CA TRP A 106 -5.35 4.97 1.78
C TRP A 106 -6.19 5.95 0.97
N TYR A 107 -6.16 7.21 1.38
CA TYR A 107 -6.92 8.27 0.73
C TYR A 107 -8.41 7.91 0.65
N GLY A 108 -9.00 7.55 1.79
CA GLY A 108 -10.41 7.17 1.87
C GLY A 108 -10.74 5.73 1.45
N ALA A 109 -9.80 4.96 0.90
CA ALA A 109 -9.96 3.52 0.73
C ALA A 109 -9.60 2.78 2.03
N LYS A 110 -10.49 1.92 2.54
CA LYS A 110 -10.23 1.12 3.74
C LYS A 110 -9.20 0.04 3.40
N PRO A 111 -8.12 -0.13 4.19
CA PRO A 111 -7.20 -1.23 3.98
C PRO A 111 -7.77 -2.59 4.34
N GLU A 112 -7.27 -3.59 3.64
CA GLU A 112 -7.36 -5.01 3.97
C GLU A 112 -5.98 -5.51 4.42
N VAL A 113 -5.99 -6.53 5.29
CA VAL A 113 -4.76 -7.18 5.74
C VAL A 113 -4.41 -8.27 4.74
N LEU A 114 -3.25 -8.15 4.10
CA LEU A 114 -2.70 -9.15 3.20
C LEU A 114 -1.89 -10.21 3.95
N GLN A 115 -1.24 -9.80 5.06
CA GLN A 115 -0.49 -10.73 5.90
C GLN A 115 -0.42 -10.23 7.35
N LYS A 116 -0.43 -11.17 8.30
CA LYS A 116 -0.41 -10.88 9.74
C LYS A 116 0.50 -11.84 10.49
N LEU A 117 1.52 -11.28 11.13
CA LEU A 117 2.42 -11.98 12.03
C LEU A 117 2.38 -11.33 13.41
N ARG A 118 2.31 -12.14 14.47
CA ARG A 118 2.34 -11.69 15.86
C ARG A 118 3.06 -12.69 16.75
N GLY A 119 3.61 -12.19 17.86
CA GLY A 119 4.15 -13.04 18.92
C GLY A 119 5.63 -13.38 18.73
N PRO A 120 6.12 -14.47 19.38
CA PRO A 120 7.52 -14.86 19.36
C PRO A 120 8.06 -15.08 17.93
N GLY A 121 9.29 -14.65 17.67
CA GLY A 121 9.94 -14.78 16.35
C GLY A 121 9.65 -13.64 15.37
N VAL A 122 8.67 -12.78 15.67
CA VAL A 122 8.28 -11.69 14.75
C VAL A 122 9.25 -10.51 14.80
N ASP A 123 9.96 -10.30 15.91
CA ASP A 123 10.99 -9.25 16.00
C ASP A 123 12.12 -9.49 14.98
N GLU A 124 12.51 -10.75 14.78
CA GLU A 124 13.51 -11.15 13.80
C GLU A 124 13.03 -10.89 12.36
N VAL A 125 11.74 -11.14 12.08
CA VAL A 125 11.11 -10.81 10.79
C VAL A 125 11.07 -9.29 10.58
N ILE A 126 10.73 -8.52 11.62
CA ILE A 126 10.73 -7.05 11.57
C ILE A 126 12.14 -6.53 11.23
N ASP A 127 13.18 -7.08 11.86
CA ASP A 127 14.55 -6.68 11.57
C ASP A 127 14.99 -7.03 10.15
N ALA A 128 14.56 -8.19 9.63
CA ALA A 128 14.78 -8.56 8.24
C ALA A 128 14.06 -7.62 7.26
N VAL A 129 12.80 -7.27 7.54
CA VAL A 129 12.01 -6.31 6.76
C VAL A 129 12.64 -4.92 6.77
N ASP A 130 13.11 -4.43 7.93
CA ASP A 130 13.78 -3.13 8.02
C ASP A 130 15.07 -3.10 7.19
N ARG A 131 15.89 -4.16 7.25
CA ARG A 131 17.08 -4.31 6.41
C ARG A 131 16.73 -4.32 4.92
N ALA A 132 15.74 -5.12 4.51
CA ALA A 132 15.31 -5.23 3.12
C ALA A 132 14.75 -3.91 2.58
N ALA A 133 13.96 -3.20 3.38
CA ALA A 133 13.41 -1.89 3.05
C ALA A 133 14.52 -0.84 2.87
N ARG A 134 15.52 -0.83 3.76
CA ARG A 134 16.70 0.05 3.63
C ARG A 134 17.62 -0.33 2.48
N ALA A 135 17.62 -1.59 2.05
CA ALA A 135 18.38 -2.07 0.90
C ALA A 135 17.65 -1.88 -0.45
N TYR A 136 16.38 -1.42 -0.44
CA TYR A 136 15.58 -1.29 -1.66
C TYR A 136 16.30 -0.49 -2.76
N PRO A 137 16.48 -1.02 -3.98
CA PRO A 137 17.34 -0.38 -4.98
C PRO A 137 16.72 0.87 -5.63
N TRP A 138 15.38 0.99 -5.64
CA TRP A 138 14.67 2.07 -6.32
C TRP A 138 14.20 3.19 -5.38
N LYS A 139 15.05 3.62 -4.43
CA LYS A 139 14.69 4.60 -3.38
C LYS A 139 14.20 5.95 -3.88
N THR A 140 14.60 6.34 -5.08
CA THR A 140 14.27 7.64 -5.70
C THR A 140 13.53 7.50 -7.02
N THR A 141 13.26 6.27 -7.47
CA THR A 141 12.62 5.99 -8.76
C THR A 141 11.22 5.45 -8.55
N TYR A 142 10.25 6.06 -9.23
CA TYR A 142 8.86 5.59 -9.20
C TYR A 142 8.29 5.59 -10.62
N LYS A 143 7.68 4.48 -11.02
CA LYS A 143 6.87 4.37 -12.24
C LYS A 143 5.56 3.72 -11.89
N LEU A 144 4.45 4.31 -12.33
CA LEU A 144 3.12 3.79 -12.05
C LEU A 144 2.93 2.38 -12.59
N PHE A 145 3.39 2.12 -13.82
CA PHE A 145 3.29 0.83 -14.51
C PHE A 145 4.52 0.62 -15.41
N PRO A 146 5.11 -0.59 -15.47
CA PRO A 146 4.85 -1.74 -14.60
C PRO A 146 5.57 -1.66 -13.24
N GLY A 147 6.23 -0.56 -12.91
CA GLY A 147 7.04 -0.42 -11.69
C GLY A 147 8.40 0.20 -12.00
N PRO A 148 9.21 0.56 -10.98
CA PRO A 148 9.01 0.25 -9.57
C PRO A 148 7.97 1.15 -8.88
N ASN A 149 7.10 0.57 -8.06
CA ASN A 149 6.07 1.27 -7.28
C ASN A 149 5.92 0.66 -5.86
N SER A 150 4.82 0.92 -5.16
CA SER A 150 4.55 0.33 -3.84
C SER A 150 4.44 -1.19 -3.85
N ASN A 151 3.89 -1.77 -4.92
CA ASN A 151 3.73 -3.21 -5.06
C ASN A 151 5.06 -3.87 -5.41
N THR A 152 5.93 -3.19 -6.17
CA THR A 152 7.33 -3.60 -6.34
C THR A 152 8.08 -3.62 -5.01
N PHE A 153 7.82 -2.64 -4.14
CA PHE A 153 8.47 -2.54 -2.84
C PHE A 153 8.08 -3.69 -1.90
N THR A 154 6.79 -3.97 -1.76
CA THR A 154 6.33 -5.11 -0.94
C THR A 154 6.75 -6.45 -1.55
N ALA A 155 6.74 -6.59 -2.88
CA ALA A 155 7.27 -7.78 -3.56
C ALA A 155 8.78 -7.96 -3.35
N TRP A 156 9.55 -6.87 -3.37
CA TRP A 156 10.99 -6.90 -3.04
C TRP A 156 11.20 -7.41 -1.62
N ILE A 157 10.43 -6.89 -0.65
CA ILE A 157 10.55 -7.34 0.74
C ILE A 157 10.17 -8.83 0.86
N ALA A 158 9.07 -9.27 0.26
CA ALA A 158 8.68 -10.69 0.27
C ALA A 158 9.77 -11.60 -0.33
N LYS A 159 10.45 -11.15 -1.39
CA LYS A 159 11.56 -11.88 -2.01
C LYS A 159 12.81 -11.94 -1.12
N GLN A 160 13.08 -10.90 -0.33
CA GLN A 160 14.23 -10.84 0.58
C GLN A 160 13.96 -11.48 1.95
N VAL A 161 12.70 -11.58 2.35
CA VAL A 161 12.25 -12.08 3.66
C VAL A 161 11.17 -13.14 3.46
N PRO A 162 11.54 -14.38 3.07
CA PRO A 162 10.58 -15.46 2.82
C PRO A 162 9.70 -15.79 4.04
N GLU A 163 10.20 -15.55 5.25
CA GLU A 163 9.48 -15.74 6.53
C GLU A 163 8.28 -14.80 6.67
N LEU A 164 8.17 -13.77 5.84
CA LEU A 164 6.98 -12.94 5.78
C LEU A 164 5.78 -13.72 5.21
N GLU A 165 6.02 -14.74 4.38
CA GLU A 165 4.99 -15.57 3.73
C GLU A 165 3.92 -14.72 3.00
N LEU A 166 4.34 -13.59 2.41
CA LEU A 166 3.43 -12.67 1.73
C LEU A 166 3.11 -13.16 0.32
N ASP A 167 1.84 -13.45 0.07
CA ASP A 167 1.28 -13.55 -1.27
C ASP A 167 0.56 -12.24 -1.64
N LEU A 168 0.92 -11.67 -2.80
CA LEU A 168 0.36 -10.40 -3.25
C LEU A 168 -0.80 -10.67 -4.23
N PRO A 169 -1.94 -9.95 -4.09
CA PRO A 169 -3.07 -10.16 -4.99
C PRO A 169 -2.68 -9.77 -6.43
N PHE A 170 -3.41 -10.31 -7.41
CA PHE A 170 -3.20 -9.95 -8.82
C PHE A 170 -3.36 -8.44 -9.08
N SER A 171 -4.18 -7.75 -8.28
CA SER A 171 -4.35 -6.30 -8.30
C SER A 171 -3.13 -5.51 -7.78
N ALA A 172 -2.12 -6.17 -7.22
CA ALA A 172 -0.84 -5.57 -6.83
C ALA A 172 0.05 -5.32 -8.08
N ILE A 173 -0.49 -4.58 -9.04
CA ILE A 173 0.14 -4.33 -10.33
C ILE A 173 1.53 -3.72 -10.12
N GLY A 174 2.53 -4.40 -10.66
CA GLY A 174 3.95 -4.05 -10.59
C GLY A 174 4.79 -4.80 -9.56
N SER A 175 4.18 -5.71 -8.81
CA SER A 175 4.90 -6.69 -7.97
C SER A 175 5.93 -7.50 -8.76
N GLY A 176 5.62 -7.87 -10.01
CA GLY A 176 6.51 -8.65 -10.88
C GLY A 176 7.79 -7.94 -11.36
N TYR A 177 8.00 -6.66 -11.04
CA TYR A 177 9.19 -5.90 -11.44
C TYR A 177 10.50 -6.42 -10.78
N VAL A 178 10.37 -7.20 -9.71
CA VAL A 178 11.52 -7.77 -8.96
C VAL A 178 12.03 -9.10 -9.53
N ASN A 179 11.45 -9.58 -10.63
CA ASN A 179 11.77 -10.87 -11.26
C ASN A 179 12.71 -10.73 -12.45
#